data_AF-A0A535G705-F1
#
_entry.id   AF-A0A535G705-F1
#
_cell.length_a   1.000
_cell.length_b   1.000
_cell.length_c   1.000
_cell.angle_alpha   90.00
_cell.angle_beta   90.00
_cell.angle_gamma   90.00
#
_symmetry.space_group_name_H-M   'P 1'
#
loop_
_entity.id
_entity.type
_entity.pdbx_description
1 polymer ?
#
loop_
_entity_poly.entity_id
_entity_poly.type
_entity_poly.pdbx_seq_one_letter_code
_entity_poly.pdbx_strand_id
1 'polypeptide(L)'
;DVVMTPGAMAALNIAFRALFGAADEVIVLTPCWHDYPLYLSNLGVPMCPVAPAPDKHIDLAAVGRALGPRTRGVLLSQPCCPTGVLYGEDEIGDLAKLLREAEARFG
;
A
#
# COMPACT_ATOMS: atom_id res chain seq x y z
N ASP A 1 -19.76 -5.50 2.05
CA ASP A 1 -20.33 -4.57 3.04
C ASP A 1 -20.03 -3.12 2.68
N VAL A 2 -20.74 -2.16 3.27
CA VAL A 2 -20.55 -0.72 3.04
C VAL A 2 -20.62 0.02 4.38
N VAL A 3 -19.67 0.93 4.63
CA VAL A 3 -19.62 1.78 5.84
C VAL A 3 -19.48 3.25 5.41
N MET A 4 -20.37 4.12 5.91
CA MET A 4 -20.32 5.55 5.63
C MET A 4 -19.44 6.30 6.63
N THR A 5 -18.64 7.24 6.16
CA THR A 5 -17.76 8.09 6.98
C THR A 5 -17.82 9.56 6.53
N PRO A 6 -17.41 10.52 7.38
CA PRO A 6 -17.23 11.92 6.99
C PRO A 6 -16.02 12.10 6.04
N GLY A 7 -16.18 11.66 4.79
CA GLY A 7 -15.16 11.76 3.74
C GLY A 7 -14.10 10.64 3.78
N ALA A 8 -13.29 10.60 2.72
CA ALA A 8 -12.29 9.56 2.49
C ALA A 8 -11.12 9.60 3.49
N MET A 9 -10.75 10.79 3.98
CA MET A 9 -9.72 10.94 5.01
C MET A 9 -10.13 10.26 6.33
N ALA A 10 -11.39 10.42 6.74
CA ALA A 10 -11.93 9.72 7.91
C ALA A 10 -11.99 8.20 7.67
N ALA A 11 -12.38 7.76 6.46
CA ALA A 11 -12.39 6.34 6.09
C ALA A 11 -10.99 5.71 6.18
N LEU A 12 -9.98 6.36 5.62
CA LEU A 12 -8.59 5.89 5.67
C LEU A 12 -8.07 5.84 7.10
N ASN A 13 -8.35 6.85 7.92
CA ASN A 13 -7.92 6.84 9.31
C ASN A 13 -8.52 5.65 10.09
N ILE A 14 -9.82 5.40 9.91
CA ILE A 14 -10.51 4.27 10.54
C ILE A 14 -9.93 2.95 10.02
N ALA A 15 -9.77 2.81 8.70
CA ALA A 15 -9.22 1.60 8.09
C ALA A 15 -7.80 1.30 8.59
N PHE A 16 -6.92 2.31 8.64
CA PHE A 16 -5.54 2.09 9.07
C PHE A 16 -5.46 1.69 10.54
N ARG A 17 -6.29 2.30 11.41
CA ARG A 17 -6.41 1.91 12.82
C ARG A 17 -6.97 0.50 13.03
N ALA A 18 -7.83 0.05 12.12
CA ALA A 18 -8.43 -1.28 12.20
C ALA A 18 -7.53 -2.38 11.63
N LEU A 19 -6.71 -2.05 10.62
CA LEU A 19 -5.92 -3.02 9.87
C LEU A 19 -4.47 -3.15 10.36
N PHE A 20 -3.89 -2.08 10.92
CA PHE A 20 -2.47 -1.98 11.23
C PHE A 20 -2.21 -1.76 12.73
N GLY A 21 -1.14 -2.39 13.22
CA GLY A 21 -0.59 -2.21 14.56
C GLY A 21 0.92 -1.97 14.56
N ALA A 22 1.48 -1.63 15.72
CA ALA A 22 2.89 -1.20 15.85
C ALA A 22 3.93 -2.28 15.49
N ALA A 23 3.53 -3.55 15.40
CA ALA A 23 4.40 -4.65 14.97
C ALA A 23 4.39 -4.87 13.45
N ASP A 24 3.47 -4.22 12.74
CA ASP A 24 3.27 -4.38 11.31
C ASP A 24 4.20 -3.47 10.52
N GLU A 25 4.38 -3.80 9.25
CA GLU A 25 5.04 -2.98 8.25
C GLU A 25 4.12 -2.80 7.06
N VAL A 26 4.00 -1.57 6.55
CA VAL A 26 3.12 -1.26 5.42
C VAL A 26 3.97 -0.79 4.25
N ILE A 27 3.85 -1.50 3.12
CA ILE A 27 4.51 -1.09 1.89
C ILE A 27 3.72 0.07 1.27
N VAL A 28 4.42 1.12 0.85
CA VAL A 28 3.80 2.28 0.18
C VAL A 28 4.48 2.51 -1.16
N LEU A 29 3.70 2.47 -2.25
CA LEU A 29 4.21 2.75 -3.58
C LEU A 29 4.45 4.25 -3.72
N THR A 30 5.70 4.65 -3.94
CA THR A 30 6.12 6.05 -4.04
C THR A 30 6.32 6.46 -5.50
N PRO A 31 6.24 7.76 -5.82
CA PRO A 31 5.74 8.85 -4.97
C PRO A 31 4.23 8.69 -4.68
N CYS A 32 3.83 8.99 -3.44
CA CYS A 32 2.48 8.73 -2.93
C CYS A 32 1.81 10.00 -2.40
N TRP A 33 0.53 9.89 -2.07
CA TRP A 33 -0.21 10.95 -1.40
C TRP A 33 0.42 11.25 -0.02
N HIS A 34 0.69 12.53 0.24
CA HIS A 34 1.52 12.98 1.35
C HIS A 34 1.03 12.54 2.74
N ASP A 35 -0.27 12.29 2.90
CA ASP A 35 -0.83 11.92 4.20
C ASP A 35 -0.65 10.45 4.55
N TYR A 36 -0.34 9.54 3.60
CA TYR A 36 -0.09 8.13 3.93
C TYR A 36 1.07 7.96 4.94
N PRO A 37 2.27 8.54 4.72
CA PRO A 37 3.33 8.53 5.72
C PRO A 37 2.92 9.14 7.07
N LEU A 38 2.11 10.21 7.06
CA LEU A 38 1.65 10.88 8.27
C LEU A 38 0.72 9.98 9.08
N TYR A 39 -0.24 9.31 8.44
CA TYR A 39 -1.14 8.37 9.11
C TYR A 39 -0.39 7.18 9.70
N LEU A 40 0.53 6.57 8.95
CA LEU A 40 1.33 5.45 9.43
C LEU A 40 2.23 5.85 10.60
N SER A 41 2.92 6.99 10.49
CA SER A 41 3.74 7.56 11.55
C SER A 41 2.93 7.83 12.83
N ASN A 42 1.75 8.44 12.70
CA ASN A 42 0.86 8.70 13.83
C ASN A 42 0.35 7.42 14.51
N LEU A 43 0.32 6.28 13.80
CA LEU A 43 -0.04 4.98 14.37
C LEU A 43 1.18 4.20 14.89
N GLY A 44 2.40 4.71 14.73
CA GLY A 44 3.62 3.98 15.06
C GLY A 44 3.86 2.76 14.16
N VAL A 45 3.31 2.78 12.94
CA VAL A 45 3.43 1.69 11.95
C VAL A 45 4.58 1.99 11.00
N PRO A 46 5.65 1.17 10.97
CA PRO A 46 6.72 1.26 9.98
C PRO A 46 6.21 1.31 8.53
N MET A 47 6.67 2.33 7.80
CA MET A 47 6.46 2.45 6.36
C MET A 47 7.66 1.87 5.60
N CYS A 48 7.39 1.01 4.62
CA CYS A 48 8.36 0.47 3.67
C CYS A 48 8.13 1.11 2.29
N PRO A 49 8.83 2.19 1.92
CA PRO A 49 8.65 2.83 0.62
C PRO A 49 9.22 1.95 -0.50
N VAL A 50 8.45 1.78 -1.57
CA VAL A 50 8.92 1.15 -2.82
C VAL A 50 8.84 2.17 -3.93
N ALA A 51 9.97 2.41 -4.61
CA ALA A 51 10.04 3.30 -5.76
C ALA A 51 9.40 2.64 -6.99
N PRO A 52 8.90 3.42 -7.96
CA PRO A 52 8.34 2.86 -9.17
C PRO A 52 9.48 2.41 -10.10
N ALA A 53 9.13 1.62 -11.10
CA ALA A 53 10.03 1.30 -12.21
C ALA A 53 10.37 2.58 -13.01
N PRO A 54 11.41 2.56 -13.88
CA PRO A 54 11.83 3.74 -14.65
C PRO A 54 10.72 4.36 -15.53
N ASP A 55 9.72 3.58 -15.92
CA ASP A 55 8.54 3.99 -16.67
C ASP A 55 7.40 4.55 -15.80
N LYS A 56 7.63 4.68 -14.48
CA LYS A 56 6.69 5.15 -13.44
C LYS A 56 5.58 4.16 -13.08
N HIS A 57 5.66 2.93 -13.57
CA HIS A 57 4.76 1.84 -13.21
C HIS A 57 5.25 1.07 -11.97
N ILE A 58 4.45 0.11 -11.50
CA ILE A 58 4.72 -0.71 -10.33
C ILE A 58 5.94 -1.60 -10.62
N ASP A 59 7.01 -1.45 -9.85
CA ASP A 59 8.13 -2.39 -9.85
C ASP A 59 7.77 -3.62 -9.00
N LEU A 60 7.14 -4.61 -9.62
CA LEU A 60 6.75 -5.86 -8.96
C LEU A 60 7.93 -6.60 -8.33
N ALA A 61 9.12 -6.51 -8.91
CA ALA A 61 10.30 -7.14 -8.36
C ALA A 61 10.76 -6.43 -7.08
N ALA A 62 10.68 -5.09 -7.04
CA ALA A 62 10.95 -4.32 -5.83
C ALA A 62 9.91 -4.57 -4.73
N VAL A 63 8.62 -4.61 -5.10
CA VAL A 63 7.56 -5.00 -4.16
C VAL A 63 7.81 -6.40 -3.61
N GLY A 64 8.16 -7.36 -4.48
CA GLY A 64 8.48 -8.73 -4.10
C GLY A 64 9.62 -8.85 -3.09
N ARG A 65 10.66 -8.01 -3.24
CA ARG A 65 11.78 -7.95 -2.28
C ARG A 65 11.43 -7.28 -0.96
N ALA A 66 10.45 -6.38 -0.96
CA ALA A 66 9.99 -5.66 0.23
C ALA A 66 8.98 -6.48 1.06
N LEU A 67 8.32 -7.48 0.46
CA LEU A 67 7.38 -8.36 1.18
C LEU A 67 8.11 -9.25 2.19
N GLY A 68 7.59 -9.32 3.40
CA GLY A 68 8.11 -10.16 4.48
C GLY A 68 7.07 -10.49 5.56
N PRO A 69 7.47 -11.20 6.63
CA PRO A 69 6.56 -11.69 7.68
C PRO A 69 5.81 -10.61 8.47
N ARG A 70 6.29 -9.36 8.43
CA ARG A 70 5.62 -8.21 9.08
C ARG A 70 4.77 -7.41 8.11
N THR A 71 4.82 -7.70 6.81
CA THR A 71 4.09 -6.91 5.83
C THR A 71 2.60 -7.14 6.01
N ARG A 72 1.88 -6.11 6.44
CA ARG A 72 0.44 -6.17 6.70
C ARG A 72 -0.42 -5.66 5.55
N GLY A 73 0.16 -4.87 4.66
CA GLY A 73 -0.53 -4.37 3.49
C GLY A 73 0.35 -3.56 2.55
N VAL A 74 -0.21 -3.30 1.36
CA VAL A 74 0.37 -2.42 0.34
C VAL A 74 -0.60 -1.27 0.08
N LEU A 75 -0.09 -0.04 0.11
CA LEU A 75 -0.86 1.17 -0.17
C LEU A 75 -0.49 1.75 -1.54
N LEU A 76 -1.55 2.02 -2.33
CA LEU A 76 -1.49 2.72 -3.61
C LEU A 76 -2.75 3.58 -3.78
N SER A 77 -2.68 4.56 -4.67
CA SER A 77 -3.84 5.33 -5.12
C SER A 77 -3.99 5.20 -6.63
N GLN A 78 -5.21 5.25 -7.13
CA GLN A 78 -5.53 5.14 -8.56
C GLN A 78 -6.69 6.10 -8.91
N PRO A 79 -6.47 7.09 -9.79
CA PRO A 79 -5.19 7.51 -10.37
C PRO A 79 -4.16 7.87 -9.30
N CYS A 80 -2.90 7.56 -9.55
CA CYS A 80 -1.85 7.74 -8.56
C CYS A 80 -1.65 9.22 -8.23
N CYS A 81 -1.81 9.60 -6.96
CA CYS A 81 -1.45 10.92 -6.47
C CYS A 81 -0.01 10.86 -5.95
N PRO A 82 0.94 11.71 -6.43
CA PRO A 82 0.74 12.92 -7.24
C PRO A 82 0.98 12.75 -8.76
N THR A 83 1.34 11.56 -9.25
CA THR A 83 1.89 11.38 -10.61
C THR A 83 0.86 11.41 -11.73
N GLY A 84 -0.41 11.14 -11.41
CA GLY A 84 -1.48 10.90 -12.37
C GLY A 84 -1.40 9.56 -13.10
N VAL A 85 -0.45 8.69 -12.75
CA VAL A 85 -0.29 7.38 -13.42
C VAL A 85 -1.53 6.52 -13.18
N LEU A 86 -1.97 5.85 -14.24
CA LEU A 86 -3.03 4.85 -14.23
C LEU A 86 -2.39 3.48 -14.38
N TYR A 87 -2.56 2.64 -13.37
CA TYR A 87 -2.12 1.25 -13.46
C TYR A 87 -3.13 0.43 -14.27
N GLY A 88 -2.60 -0.36 -15.20
CA GLY A 88 -3.41 -1.23 -16.05
C GLY A 88 -4.06 -2.37 -15.26
N GLU A 89 -5.07 -3.01 -15.84
CA GLU A 89 -5.72 -4.18 -15.21
C GLU A 89 -4.73 -5.32 -15.00
N ASP A 90 -3.90 -5.62 -16.00
CA ASP A 90 -2.87 -6.66 -15.92
C ASP A 90 -1.84 -6.36 -14.82
N GLU A 91 -1.41 -5.09 -14.71
CA GLU A 91 -0.44 -4.64 -13.72
C GLU A 91 -0.96 -4.79 -12.27
N ILE A 92 -2.23 -4.41 -12.05
CA ILE A 92 -2.92 -4.63 -10.76
C ILE A 92 -3.14 -6.12 -10.51
N GLY A 93 -3.46 -6.89 -11.55
CA GLY A 93 -3.62 -8.35 -11.48
C GLY A 93 -2.33 -9.06 -11.06
N ASP A 94 -1.19 -8.65 -11.62
CA ASP A 94 0.12 -9.19 -11.29
C ASP A 94 0.53 -8.81 -9.85
N LEU A 95 0.26 -7.58 -9.42
CA LEU A 95 0.45 -7.19 -8.01
C LEU A 95 -0.41 -8.06 -7.09
N ALA A 96 -1.69 -8.24 -7.40
CA ALA A 96 -2.59 -9.07 -6.59
C ALA A 96 -2.12 -10.54 -6.52
N LYS A 97 -1.60 -11.09 -7.63
CA LYS A 97 -1.01 -12.42 -7.65
C LYS A 97 0.21 -12.52 -6.73
N LEU A 98 1.13 -11.56 -6.83
CA LEU A 98 2.31 -11.49 -5.97
C LEU A 98 1.93 -11.42 -4.48
N LEU A 99 0.91 -10.64 -4.13
CA LEU A 99 0.44 -10.53 -2.75
C LEU A 99 -0.15 -11.83 -2.22
N ARG A 100 -0.92 -12.58 -3.02
CA ARG A 100 -1.44 -13.91 -2.64
C ARG A 100 -0.32 -14.93 -2.43
N GLU A 101 0.70 -14.90 -3.28
CA GLU A 101 1.88 -15.77 -3.12
C GLU A 101 2.64 -15.44 -1.84
N ALA A 102 2.75 -14.17 -1.48
CA ALA A 102 3.37 -13.74 -0.23
C ALA A 102 2.54 -14.09 1.01
N GLU A 103 1.22 -13.91 0.97
CA GLU A 103 0.29 -14.36 2.02
C GLU A 103 0.42 -15.87 2.26
N ALA A 104 0.43 -16.68 1.19
CA ALA A 104 0.63 -18.12 1.32
C ALA A 104 2.00 -18.51 1.93
N ARG A 105 3.02 -17.64 1.79
CA ARG A 105 4.37 -17.87 2.31
C ARG A 105 4.55 -17.41 3.75
N PHE A 106 3.89 -16.33 4.16
CA PHE A 106 4.14 -15.64 5.42
C PHE A 106 2.99 -15.75 6.44
N GLY A 107 1.80 -16.14 6.01
CA GLY A 107 0.58 -16.22 6.83
C GLY A 107 -0.30 -14.99 6.68
#